data_AF-A0A4Y7JYX1-F1
#
_entry.id   AF-A0A4Y7JYX1-F1
#
_cell.length_a   1.000
_cell.length_b   1.000
_cell.length_c   1.000
_cell.angle_alpha   90.00
_cell.angle_beta   90.00
_cell.angle_gamma   90.00
#
_symmetry.space_group_name_H-M   'P 1'
#
loop_
_entity.id
_entity.type
_entity.pdbx_description
1 polymer ?
#
loop_
_entity_poly.entity_id
_entity_poly.type
_entity_poly.pdbx_seq_one_letter_code
_entity_poly.pdbx_strand_id
1 'polypeptide(L)'
;MLNQRNDGIGFGFDATENQFKLVLLHLTENLTWCNILTLGTNSWSSTKNDDPAVPKYNGKAYSPTTIGESIYWITTPVMNVLCFNVERRRFKVIRYHWTVSKKRLLEKNMHGVSQRSG
;
A
#
# COMPACT_ATOMS: atom_id res chain seq x y z
N MET A 1 7.09 12.99 -23.57
CA MET A 1 6.80 11.98 -22.51
C MET A 1 5.68 12.53 -21.67
N LEU A 2 4.53 11.85 -21.57
CA LEU A 2 3.45 12.30 -20.70
C LEU A 2 3.92 12.31 -19.24
N ASN A 3 3.80 13.47 -18.59
CA ASN A 3 3.96 13.66 -17.14
C ASN A 3 2.88 12.88 -16.37
N GLN A 4 2.90 11.54 -16.44
CA GLN A 4 2.11 10.71 -15.54
C GLN A 4 2.80 10.77 -14.18
N ARG A 5 2.35 11.71 -13.37
CA ARG A 5 2.74 11.85 -11.97
C ARG A 5 2.36 10.56 -11.25
N ASN A 6 3.35 9.74 -10.88
CA ASN A 6 3.12 8.48 -10.17
C ASN A 6 2.20 8.69 -8.95
N ASP A 7 1.42 7.67 -8.61
CA ASP A 7 0.45 7.75 -7.52
C ASP A 7 1.08 7.40 -6.18
N GLY A 8 2.14 6.59 -6.21
CA GLY A 8 3.02 6.34 -5.07
C GLY A 8 4.44 6.01 -5.54
N ILE A 9 5.38 6.13 -4.61
CA ILE A 9 6.76 5.68 -4.79
C ILE A 9 7.14 4.84 -3.58
N GLY A 10 7.95 3.80 -3.78
CA GLY A 10 8.45 2.98 -2.69
C GLY A 10 9.78 2.33 -3.04
N PHE A 11 10.49 1.87 -2.02
CA PHE A 11 11.81 1.29 -2.15
C PHE A 11 11.87 -0.03 -1.39
N GLY A 12 12.22 -1.12 -2.06
CA GLY A 12 12.24 -2.44 -1.43
C GLY A 12 13.42 -3.29 -1.88
N PHE A 13 13.54 -4.45 -1.26
CA PHE A 13 14.60 -5.42 -1.52
C PHE A 13 13.99 -6.73 -2.01
N ASP A 14 14.52 -7.23 -3.11
CA ASP A 14 14.23 -8.55 -3.64
C ASP A 14 15.32 -9.50 -3.15
N ALA A 15 14.97 -10.40 -2.23
CA ALA A 15 15.92 -11.33 -1.62
C ALA A 15 16.37 -12.44 -2.59
N THR A 16 15.53 -12.80 -3.56
CA THR A 16 15.83 -13.86 -4.54
C THR A 16 16.85 -13.38 -5.56
N GLU A 17 16.72 -12.14 -6.02
CA GLU A 17 17.70 -11.51 -6.93
C GLU A 17 18.84 -10.80 -6.18
N ASN A 18 18.76 -10.69 -4.85
CA ASN A 18 19.67 -9.93 -3.99
C ASN A 18 19.86 -8.47 -4.47
N GLN A 19 18.75 -7.81 -4.81
CA GLN A 19 18.76 -6.50 -5.46
C GLN A 19 17.74 -5.54 -4.84
N PHE A 20 18.15 -4.28 -4.71
CA PHE A 20 17.24 -3.20 -4.34
C PHE A 20 16.43 -2.73 -5.54
N LYS A 21 15.16 -2.37 -5.30
CA LYS A 21 14.23 -1.96 -6.34
C LYS A 21 13.50 -0.69 -5.95
N LEU A 22 13.47 0.28 -6.86
CA LEU A 22 12.61 1.45 -6.78
C LEU A 22 11.30 1.13 -7.51
N VAL A 23 10.18 1.26 -6.81
CA VAL A 23 8.84 0.93 -7.32
C VAL A 23 8.04 2.20 -7.48
N LEU A 24 7.62 2.48 -8.71
CA LEU A 24 6.72 3.56 -9.07
C LEU A 24 5.31 2.98 -9.24
N LEU A 25 4.43 3.32 -8.32
CA LEU A 25 3.05 2.82 -8.27
C LEU A 25 2.13 3.72 -9.09
N HIS A 26 1.24 3.09 -9.84
CA HIS A 26 0.19 3.73 -10.61
C HIS A 26 -1.17 3.12 -10.24
N LEU A 27 -2.12 3.99 -9.94
CA LEU A 27 -3.48 3.69 -9.48
C LEU A 27 -4.47 4.42 -10.38
N THR A 28 -5.23 3.65 -11.16
CA THR A 28 -6.34 4.19 -11.96
C THR A 28 -7.62 3.42 -11.69
N GLU A 29 -8.75 4.00 -12.10
CA GLU A 29 -10.08 3.38 -12.03
C GLU A 29 -10.15 2.01 -12.69
N ASN A 30 -9.24 1.70 -13.61
CA ASN A 30 -9.27 0.48 -14.41
C ASN A 30 -8.16 -0.50 -14.05
N LEU A 31 -7.01 0.01 -13.59
CA LEU A 31 -5.78 -0.76 -13.46
C LEU A 31 -4.90 -0.23 -12.32
N THR A 32 -4.33 -1.17 -11.57
CA THR A 32 -3.20 -0.94 -10.66
C THR A 32 -1.96 -1.59 -11.27
N TRP A 33 -0.85 -0.86 -11.36
CA TRP A 33 0.40 -1.40 -11.89
C TRP A 33 1.62 -0.68 -11.31
N CYS A 34 2.79 -1.27 -11.50
CA CYS A 34 4.06 -0.69 -11.10
C CYS A 34 5.05 -0.66 -12.26
N ASN A 35 5.85 0.41 -12.32
CA ASN A 35 7.15 0.38 -12.98
C ASN A 35 8.23 0.17 -11.92
N ILE A 36 9.20 -0.69 -12.21
CA ILE A 36 10.19 -1.16 -11.25
C ILE A 36 11.58 -0.94 -11.85
N LEU A 37 12.39 -0.12 -11.20
CA LEU A 37 13.80 0.02 -11.49
C LEU A 37 14.59 -0.89 -10.56
N THR A 38 15.29 -1.85 -11.15
CA THR A 38 16.24 -2.69 -10.44
C THR A 38 17.58 -1.97 -10.34
N LEU A 39 18.04 -1.73 -9.11
CA LEU A 39 19.34 -1.11 -8.86
C LEU A 39 20.46 -2.14 -9.02
N GLY A 40 21.60 -1.69 -9.54
CA GLY A 40 22.73 -2.54 -9.92
C GLY A 40 22.73 -2.86 -11.40
N THR A 41 21.61 -3.36 -11.94
CA THR A 41 21.45 -3.58 -13.40
C THR A 41 20.94 -2.33 -14.13
N ASN A 42 20.36 -1.37 -13.40
CA ASN A 42 19.72 -0.17 -13.93
C ASN A 42 18.66 -0.48 -15.00
N SER A 43 17.95 -1.60 -14.84
CA SER A 43 16.93 -2.06 -15.77
C SER A 43 15.53 -1.74 -15.27
N TRP A 44 14.66 -1.34 -16.20
CA TRP A 44 13.24 -1.12 -15.94
C TRP A 44 12.42 -2.35 -16.31
N SER A 45 11.43 -2.66 -15.48
CA SER A 45 10.39 -3.63 -15.80
C SER A 45 9.03 -3.12 -15.32
N SER A 46 7.94 -3.76 -15.74
CA SER A 46 6.60 -3.42 -15.26
C SER A 46 5.83 -4.66 -14.84
N THR A 47 4.88 -4.47 -13.92
CA THR A 47 3.94 -5.52 -13.52
C THR A 47 2.56 -4.92 -13.31
N LYS A 48 1.52 -5.63 -13.70
CA LYS A 48 0.13 -5.22 -13.55
C LYS A 48 -0.52 -6.10 -12.49
N ASN A 49 -1.44 -5.53 -11.73
CA ASN A 49 -2.28 -6.31 -10.85
C ASN A 49 -3.25 -7.18 -11.68
N ASP A 50 -3.20 -8.48 -11.46
CA ASP A 50 -4.10 -9.49 -12.01
C ASP A 50 -5.08 -10.05 -10.96
N ASP A 51 -4.89 -9.72 -9.68
CA ASP A 51 -5.75 -10.19 -8.59
C ASP A 51 -7.06 -9.38 -8.54
N PRO A 52 -8.23 -9.99 -8.77
CA PRO A 52 -9.52 -9.32 -8.70
C PRO A 52 -9.92 -8.89 -7.28
N ALA A 53 -9.27 -9.41 -6.23
CA ALA A 53 -9.53 -9.04 -4.84
C ALA A 53 -8.95 -7.67 -4.46
N VAL A 54 -7.96 -7.18 -5.23
CA VAL A 54 -7.39 -5.84 -5.08
C VAL A 54 -8.35 -4.83 -5.72
N PRO A 55 -8.88 -3.86 -4.96
CA PRO A 55 -9.80 -2.87 -5.49
C PRO A 55 -9.12 -2.02 -6.55
N LYS A 56 -9.91 -1.53 -7.50
CA LYS A 56 -9.46 -0.48 -8.41
C LYS A 56 -9.50 0.85 -7.65
N TYR A 57 -8.45 1.66 -7.79
CA TYR A 57 -8.27 2.89 -7.05
C TYR A 57 -8.15 4.07 -8.01
N ASN A 58 -8.93 5.13 -7.80
CA ASN A 58 -8.63 6.44 -8.38
C ASN A 58 -8.10 7.33 -7.27
N GLY A 59 -6.78 7.48 -7.18
CA GLY A 59 -6.20 8.32 -6.15
C GLY A 59 -4.71 8.11 -5.96
N LYS A 60 -4.25 8.48 -4.77
CA LYS A 60 -2.83 8.51 -4.43
C LYS A 60 -2.52 7.55 -3.30
N ALA A 61 -1.25 7.13 -3.23
CA ALA A 61 -0.71 6.23 -2.24
C ALA A 61 0.45 6.94 -1.53
N TYR A 62 0.36 7.04 -0.21
CA TYR A 62 1.28 7.82 0.60
C TYR A 62 2.01 6.94 1.62
N SER A 63 3.05 7.51 2.23
CA SER A 63 3.79 6.92 3.36
C SER A 63 4.33 5.52 3.07
N PRO A 64 5.15 5.33 2.00
CA PRO A 64 5.76 4.04 1.72
C PRO A 64 6.55 3.55 2.93
N THR A 65 6.22 2.35 3.38
CA THR A 65 6.98 1.66 4.43
C THR A 65 7.32 0.28 3.93
N THR A 66 8.57 -0.14 4.08
CA THR A 66 9.03 -1.45 3.64
C THR A 66 9.25 -2.35 4.85
N ILE A 67 8.62 -3.52 4.84
CA ILE A 67 8.75 -4.53 5.90
C ILE A 67 8.94 -5.88 5.20
N GLY A 68 10.11 -6.48 5.42
CA GLY A 68 10.54 -7.65 4.65
C GLY A 68 10.61 -7.33 3.15
N GLU A 69 10.04 -8.20 2.33
CA GLU A 69 10.03 -8.09 0.86
C GLU A 69 8.86 -7.26 0.31
N SER A 70 8.10 -6.61 1.19
CA SER A 70 6.87 -5.92 0.82
C SER A 70 6.93 -4.43 1.11
N ILE A 71 6.41 -3.64 0.18
CA ILE A 71 6.19 -2.21 0.35
C ILE A 71 4.71 -1.98 0.64
N TYR A 72 4.42 -1.15 1.64
CA TYR A 72 3.09 -0.81 2.10
C TYR A 72 2.83 0.68 1.88
N TRP A 73 1.66 1.02 1.34
CA TRP A 73 1.17 2.39 1.21
C TRP A 73 -0.23 2.55 1.78
N ILE A 74 -0.53 3.75 2.26
CA ILE A 74 -1.88 4.16 2.61
C ILE A 74 -2.52 4.78 1.38
N THR A 75 -3.63 4.22 0.90
CA THR A 75 -4.34 4.71 -0.28
C THR A 75 -5.35 5.81 0.06
N THR A 76 -5.70 6.61 -0.93
CA THR A 76 -6.79 7.60 -0.89
C THR A 76 -7.69 7.47 -2.12
N PRO A 77 -8.95 7.91 -2.06
CA PRO A 77 -9.66 8.43 -0.86
C PRO A 77 -10.02 7.33 0.15
N VAL A 78 -9.95 6.06 -0.25
CA VAL A 78 -10.20 4.92 0.64
C VAL A 78 -8.93 4.57 1.41
N MET A 79 -8.96 4.75 2.73
CA MET A 79 -7.83 4.52 3.66
C MET A 79 -7.54 3.02 3.88
N ASN A 80 -7.27 2.28 2.80
CA ASN A 80 -6.72 0.93 2.87
C ASN A 80 -5.20 0.95 2.96
N VAL A 81 -4.63 -0.19 3.32
CA VAL A 81 -3.20 -0.45 3.13
C VAL A 81 -3.04 -1.31 1.89
N LEU A 82 -2.43 -0.75 0.85
CA LEU A 82 -2.00 -1.48 -0.34
C LEU A 82 -0.58 -2.00 -0.10
N CYS A 83 -0.39 -3.30 -0.32
CA CYS A 83 0.87 -3.99 -0.18
C CYS A 83 1.32 -4.47 -1.56
N PHE A 84 2.60 -4.30 -1.88
CA PHE A 84 3.24 -4.88 -3.05
C PHE A 84 4.45 -5.70 -2.60
N ASN A 85 4.42 -7.01 -2.82
CA ASN A 85 5.58 -7.86 -2.60
C ASN A 85 6.51 -7.72 -3.81
N VAL A 86 7.74 -7.29 -3.55
CA VAL A 86 8.74 -6.90 -4.55
C VAL A 86 9.27 -8.11 -5.31
N GLU A 87 9.55 -9.19 -4.59
CA GLU A 87 10.06 -10.47 -5.12
C GLU A 87 9.01 -11.13 -6.05
N ARG A 88 7.83 -11.40 -5.50
CA ARG A 88 6.73 -12.09 -6.18
C ARG A 88 5.96 -11.19 -7.15
N ARG A 89 6.23 -9.89 -7.13
CA ARG A 89 5.58 -8.86 -7.95
C ARG A 89 4.05 -8.87 -7.86
N ARG A 90 3.52 -9.15 -6.66
CA ARG A 90 2.08 -9.31 -6.40
C ARG A 90 1.56 -8.25 -5.44
N PHE A 91 0.32 -7.85 -5.69
CA PHE A 91 -0.40 -6.92 -4.83
C PHE A 91 -1.24 -7.67 -3.80
N LYS A 92 -1.48 -7.03 -2.66
CA LYS A 92 -2.44 -7.44 -1.63
C LYS A 92 -3.04 -6.20 -1.00
N VAL A 93 -4.28 -6.29 -0.54
CA VAL A 93 -4.92 -5.19 0.19
C VAL A 93 -5.30 -5.64 1.59
N ILE A 94 -4.98 -4.80 2.57
CA ILE A 94 -5.45 -4.91 3.94
C ILE A 94 -6.48 -3.80 4.13
N ARG A 95 -7.75 -4.20 4.27
CA ARG A 95 -8.85 -3.25 4.40
C ARG A 95 -8.93 -2.74 5.84
N TYR A 96 -8.94 -1.41 5.99
CA TYR A 96 -9.21 -0.81 7.29
C TYR A 96 -10.73 -0.82 7.53
N HIS A 97 -11.22 -1.74 8.38
CA HIS A 97 -12.63 -1.77 8.76
C HIS A 97 -12.94 -0.66 9.78
N TRP A 98 -13.50 0.45 9.32
CA TRP A 98 -13.94 1.58 10.16
C TRP A 98 -14.89 1.16 11.31
N THR A 99 -15.71 0.13 11.09
CA THR A 99 -16.69 -0.37 12.08
C THR A 99 -16.05 -0.86 13.38
N VAL A 100 -14.85 -1.44 13.34
CA VAL A 100 -14.14 -1.93 14.54
C VAL A 100 -13.65 -0.77 15.41
N SER A 101 -13.22 0.32 14.77
CA SER A 101 -12.70 1.50 15.48
C SER A 101 -13.79 2.25 16.25
N LYS A 102 -15.01 2.36 15.70
CA LYS A 102 -16.14 3.01 16.38
C LYS A 102 -16.58 2.23 17.63
N LYS A 103 -16.60 0.89 17.57
CA LYS A 103 -16.96 0.04 18.71
C LYS A 103 -15.91 0.13 19.84
N ARG A 104 -14.62 0.08 19.51
CA ARG A 104 -13.53 0.26 20.50
C ARG A 104 -13.50 1.66 21.12
N LEU A 105 -13.83 2.71 20.36
CA LEU A 105 -13.94 4.08 20.89
C LEU A 105 -15.14 4.21 21.84
N LEU A 106 -16.28 3.60 21.51
CA LEU A 106 -17.45 3.56 22.39
C LEU A 106 -17.17 2.78 23.68
N GLU A 107 -16.51 1.62 23.61
CA GLU A 107 -16.13 0.81 24.79
C GLU A 107 -15.16 1.56 25.71
N LYS A 108 -14.16 2.27 25.16
CA LYS A 108 -13.26 3.12 25.95
C LYS A 108 -13.99 4.27 26.64
N ASN A 109 -14.97 4.88 25.98
CA ASN A 109 -15.76 5.98 26.55
C ASN A 109 -16.75 5.49 27.62
N MET A 110 -17.29 4.27 27.51
CA MET A 110 -18.15 3.70 28.56
C MET A 110 -17.38 3.35 29.83
N HIS A 111 -16.12 2.91 29.72
CA HIS A 111 -15.29 2.59 30.89
C HIS A 111 -14.62 3.82 31.54
N GLY A 112 -14.51 4.95 30.82
CA GLY A 112 -14.00 6.22 31.37
C GLY A 112 -15.01 7.01 32.20
N VAL A 113 -16.31 6.70 32.13
CA VAL A 113 -17.37 7.43 32.86
C VAL A 113 -17.60 6.86 34.27
N SER A 114 -17.17 5.62 34.55
CA SER A 114 -17.40 4.96 35.84
C SER A 114 -16.42 5.37 36.97
N GLN A 115 -15.47 6.28 36.73
CA GLN A 115 -14.46 6.70 37.73
C GLN A 115 -14.52 8.19 38.13
N ARG A 116 -15.62 8.90 37.83
CA ARG A 116 -15.80 10.32 38.21
C ARG A 116 -16.99 10.59 39.12
N SER A 117 -17.39 9.62 39.93
CA SER A 117 -18.42 9.81 40.97
C SER A 117 -17.87 9.29 42.31
N GLY A 118 -17.07 10.13 42.96
CA GLY A 118 -16.55 9.95 44.31
C GLY A 118 -16.30 11.30 44.92
#